data_AF-K7L2E8-F1
#
_entry.id   AF-K7L2E8-F1
#
_cell.length_a   1.000
_cell.length_b   1.000
_cell.length_c   1.000
_cell.angle_alpha   90.00
_cell.angle_beta   90.00
_cell.angle_gamma   90.00
#
_symmetry.space_group_name_H-M   'P 1'
#
loop_
_entity.id
_entity.type
_entity.pdbx_description
1 polymer ?
#
loop_
_entity_poly.entity_id
_entity_poly.type
_entity_poly.pdbx_seq_one_letter_code
_entity_poly.pdbx_strand_id
1 'polypeptide(L)'
;MGKKQNEIQKIGLGRAQVKQHNQMIQQGKDKSRFYRKKFLESFTEVFDINVVVKQSLEPLPELAPAISTTLISLEPSSVPDETTTSEEVRKQQKQEEALHTSSLRVPCRPPWTPDMSADELNTSKTQAFLTWRRSLVRLEENKKLVLTPFEKNLDIWRQLWRVVERSDLLCWYHL
;
A
#
# COMPACT_ATOMS: atom_id res chain seq x y z
N MET A 1 -12.59 29.82 -58.44
CA MET A 1 -12.28 30.53 -57.18
C MET A 1 -12.82 29.88 -55.88
N GLY A 2 -13.42 28.67 -55.89
CA GLY A 2 -14.18 28.15 -54.74
C GLY A 2 -13.50 27.18 -53.74
N LYS A 3 -12.20 26.87 -53.85
CA LYS A 3 -11.61 25.78 -53.03
C LYS A 3 -11.18 26.17 -51.61
N LYS A 4 -10.96 27.46 -51.28
CA LYS A 4 -10.45 27.87 -49.95
C LYS A 4 -11.50 27.90 -48.83
N GLN A 5 -12.80 28.02 -49.14
CA GLN A 5 -13.82 28.15 -48.07
C GLN A 5 -14.13 26.82 -47.37
N ASN A 6 -14.04 25.68 -48.06
CA ASN A 6 -14.34 24.37 -47.45
C ASN A 6 -13.28 23.92 -46.43
N GLU A 7 -12.03 24.37 -46.55
CA GLU A 7 -10.97 24.00 -45.62
C GLU A 7 -11.13 24.73 -44.27
N ILE A 8 -11.53 26.01 -44.30
CA ILE A 8 -11.78 26.79 -43.07
C ILE A 8 -12.98 26.21 -42.30
N GLN A 9 -14.04 25.77 -42.99
CA GLN A 9 -15.18 25.12 -42.34
C GLN A 9 -14.81 23.77 -41.71
N LYS A 10 -13.98 22.96 -42.38
CA LYS A 10 -13.49 21.69 -41.81
C LYS A 10 -12.61 21.88 -40.58
N ILE A 11 -11.75 22.91 -40.56
CA ILE A 11 -10.93 23.25 -39.39
C ILE A 11 -11.81 23.69 -38.21
N GLY A 12 -12.91 24.41 -38.48
CA GLY A 12 -13.89 24.81 -37.47
C GLY A 12 -14.65 23.64 -36.86
N LEU A 13 -15.11 22.69 -37.69
CA LEU A 13 -15.84 21.50 -37.22
C LEU A 13 -14.99 20.60 -36.32
N GLY A 14 -13.72 20.38 -36.66
CA GLY A 14 -12.81 19.58 -35.84
C GLY A 14 -12.61 20.16 -34.44
N ARG A 15 -12.48 21.49 -34.34
CA ARG A 15 -12.37 22.20 -33.04
C ARG A 15 -13.65 22.12 -32.22
N ALA A 16 -14.82 22.13 -32.87
CA ALA A 16 -16.11 22.00 -32.19
C ALA A 16 -16.31 20.59 -31.60
N GLN A 17 -15.96 19.55 -32.37
CA GLN A 17 -16.06 18.16 -31.90
C GLN A 17 -15.09 17.87 -30.74
N VAL A 18 -13.86 18.37 -30.79
CA VAL A 18 -12.90 18.23 -29.69
C VAL A 18 -13.38 18.96 -28.43
N LYS A 19 -13.95 20.17 -28.57
CA LYS A 19 -14.56 20.87 -27.43
C LYS A 19 -15.73 20.09 -26.83
N GLN A 20 -16.61 19.53 -27.66
CA GLN A 20 -17.75 18.74 -27.20
C GLN A 20 -17.30 17.46 -26.48
N HIS A 21 -16.29 16.76 -27.01
CA HIS A 21 -15.72 15.56 -26.38
C HIS A 21 -15.07 15.89 -25.02
N ASN A 22 -14.28 16.97 -24.94
CA ASN A 22 -13.67 17.42 -23.69
C ASN A 22 -14.73 17.83 -22.65
N GLN A 23 -15.82 18.47 -23.07
CA GLN A 23 -16.92 18.83 -22.18
C GLN A 23 -17.66 17.59 -21.65
N MET A 24 -17.87 16.58 -22.50
CA MET A 24 -18.51 15.32 -22.10
C MET A 24 -17.64 14.53 -21.10
N ILE A 25 -16.31 14.51 -21.28
CA ILE A 25 -15.37 13.93 -20.32
C ILE A 25 -15.40 14.66 -18.98
N GLN A 26 -15.48 15.99 -18.99
CA GLN A 26 -15.59 16.77 -17.75
C GLN A 26 -16.90 16.47 -17.00
N GLN A 27 -18.03 16.40 -17.71
CA GLN A 27 -19.31 16.02 -17.11
C GLN A 27 -19.31 14.58 -16.56
N GLY A 28 -18.61 13.65 -17.22
CA GLY A 28 -18.42 12.28 -16.73
C GLY A 28 -17.61 12.23 -15.44
N LYS A 29 -16.55 13.04 -15.33
CA LYS A 29 -15.73 13.17 -14.11
C LYS A 29 -16.52 13.75 -12.95
N ASP A 30 -17.42 14.70 -13.21
CA ASP A 30 -18.24 15.31 -12.16
C ASP A 30 -19.33 14.36 -11.63
N LYS A 31 -19.92 13.54 -12.51
CA LYS A 31 -20.84 12.47 -12.09
C LYS A 31 -20.12 11.37 -11.30
N SER A 32 -18.93 10.95 -11.74
CA SER A 32 -18.11 9.98 -11.00
C SER A 32 -17.74 10.49 -9.60
N ARG A 33 -17.41 11.77 -9.47
CA ARG A 33 -17.16 12.41 -8.16
C ARG A 33 -18.39 12.43 -7.26
N PHE A 34 -19.60 12.54 -7.81
CA PHE A 34 -20.83 12.47 -7.02
C PHE A 34 -21.08 11.08 -6.42
N TYR A 35 -20.85 10.01 -7.20
CA TYR A 35 -21.01 8.63 -6.71
C TYR A 35 -19.85 8.17 -5.80
N ARG A 36 -18.65 8.74 -5.95
CA ARG A 36 -17.52 8.45 -5.05
C ARG A 36 -17.74 8.95 -3.61
N LYS A 37 -18.67 9.88 -3.35
CA LYS A 37 -18.79 10.54 -2.04
C LYS A 37 -19.52 9.73 -0.95
N LYS A 38 -20.03 8.52 -1.24
CA LYS A 38 -20.83 7.75 -0.26
C LYS A 38 -20.45 6.28 -0.06
N PHE A 39 -19.41 5.76 -0.69
CA PHE A 39 -19.09 4.34 -0.57
C PHE A 39 -17.61 4.06 -0.80
N LEU A 40 -16.91 3.70 0.28
CA LEU A 40 -15.56 3.13 0.33
C LEU A 40 -14.46 3.93 -0.39
N GLU A 41 -13.78 4.75 0.40
CA GLU A 41 -12.54 5.40 0.04
C GLU A 41 -11.44 4.33 -0.12
N SER A 42 -11.05 4.04 -1.36
CA SER A 42 -9.85 3.23 -1.63
C SER A 42 -8.63 4.08 -1.30
N PHE A 43 -7.99 3.81 -0.16
CA PHE A 43 -6.75 4.43 0.27
C PHE A 43 -5.54 3.92 -0.54
N THR A 44 -5.56 4.03 -1.88
CA THR A 44 -4.37 3.83 -2.75
C THR A 44 -4.61 4.43 -4.15
N GLU A 45 -4.90 5.72 -4.24
CA GLU A 45 -4.80 6.47 -5.51
C GLU A 45 -4.03 7.77 -5.27
N VAL A 46 -2.73 7.68 -4.99
CA VAL A 46 -1.83 8.84 -5.07
C VAL A 46 -1.36 8.94 -6.51
N PHE A 47 -2.12 9.65 -7.36
CA PHE A 47 -1.82 9.85 -8.78
C PHE A 47 -0.83 10.99 -9.07
N ASP A 48 -0.26 11.63 -8.04
CA ASP A 48 0.75 12.67 -8.26
C ASP A 48 1.69 12.75 -7.04
N ILE A 49 2.88 12.17 -7.19
CA ILE A 49 3.93 12.13 -6.14
C ILE A 49 4.29 13.57 -5.71
N ASN A 50 4.13 14.55 -6.62
CA ASN A 50 4.42 15.95 -6.37
C ASN A 50 3.46 16.61 -5.35
N VAL A 51 2.26 16.08 -5.15
CA VAL A 51 1.29 16.61 -4.17
C VAL A 51 1.70 16.26 -2.74
N VAL A 52 2.22 15.05 -2.53
CA VAL A 52 2.68 14.58 -1.21
C VAL A 52 3.90 15.38 -0.75
N VAL A 53 4.83 15.69 -1.67
CA VAL A 53 6.02 16.49 -1.37
C VAL A 53 5.66 17.94 -1.01
N LYS A 54 4.60 18.52 -1.59
CA LYS A 54 4.13 19.86 -1.20
C LYS A 54 3.45 19.86 0.17
N GLN A 55 2.71 18.81 0.52
CA GLN A 55 2.10 18.68 1.85
C GLN A 55 3.13 18.52 2.97
N SER A 56 4.31 17.96 2.69
CA SER A 56 5.38 17.86 3.69
C SER A 56 6.19 19.15 3.88
N LEU A 57 5.98 20.18 3.07
CA LEU A 57 6.73 21.44 3.10
C LEU A 57 5.97 22.62 3.74
N GLU A 58 4.73 22.41 4.20
CA GLU A 58 3.98 23.42 4.95
C GLU A 58 4.34 23.38 6.46
N PRO A 59 4.84 24.48 7.05
CA PRO A 59 5.20 24.52 8.47
C PRO A 59 3.92 24.63 9.32
N LEU A 60 3.49 23.51 9.92
CA LEU A 60 2.37 23.49 10.88
C LEU A 60 2.86 23.45 12.34
N PRO A 61 2.17 24.12 13.29
CA PRO A 61 2.67 24.40 14.64
C PRO A 61 2.66 23.19 15.56
N GLU A 62 3.60 23.16 16.52
CA GLU A 62 3.78 22.17 17.58
C GLU A 62 2.50 21.82 18.35
N LEU A 63 1.87 20.66 18.10
CA LEU A 63 0.99 19.98 19.08
C LEU A 63 0.93 18.45 18.83
N ALA A 64 1.37 17.69 19.85
CA ALA A 64 1.10 16.28 20.18
C ALA A 64 1.77 15.12 19.37
N PRO A 65 2.44 14.16 20.06
CA PRO A 65 3.05 13.00 19.42
C PRO A 65 2.07 11.82 19.41
N ALA A 66 1.33 11.62 18.32
CA ALA A 66 0.62 10.37 18.09
C ALA A 66 0.29 10.26 16.60
N ILE A 67 1.03 9.42 15.89
CA ILE A 67 0.68 8.52 14.76
C ILE A 67 2.01 8.27 14.04
N SER A 68 2.77 7.26 14.49
CA SER A 68 3.96 6.78 13.78
C SER A 68 3.54 6.10 12.49
N THR A 69 3.39 6.89 11.43
CA THR A 69 3.56 6.40 10.06
C THR A 69 5.05 6.52 9.78
N THR A 70 5.81 5.50 10.12
CA THR A 70 7.22 5.41 9.76
C THR A 70 7.28 5.26 8.24
N LEU A 71 7.30 6.39 7.53
CA LEU A 71 7.88 6.43 6.20
C LEU A 71 9.29 5.88 6.33
N ILE A 72 9.66 5.01 5.40
CA ILE A 72 11.01 4.48 5.26
C ILE A 72 11.92 5.70 5.02
N SER A 73 12.50 6.22 6.09
CA SER A 73 13.49 7.30 6.05
C SER A 73 14.78 6.66 5.56
N LEU A 74 15.00 6.74 4.24
CA LEU A 74 16.33 6.61 3.64
C LEU A 74 17.08 7.92 3.91
N GLU A 75 17.45 8.18 5.15
CA GLU A 75 18.26 9.35 5.50
C GLU A 75 19.45 8.87 6.35
N PRO A 76 20.65 8.77 5.75
CA PRO A 76 21.86 8.47 6.51
C PRO A 76 22.28 9.75 7.21
N SER A 77 21.69 10.04 8.37
CA SER A 77 22.07 11.17 9.20
C SER A 77 22.43 10.72 10.60
N SER A 78 23.68 10.28 10.76
CA SER A 78 24.48 10.53 11.97
C SER A 78 25.90 10.00 11.72
N VAL A 79 26.83 10.92 11.49
CA VAL A 79 28.30 10.81 11.60
C VAL A 79 29.00 9.67 10.80
N PRO A 80 29.79 10.00 9.76
CA PRO A 80 30.54 9.01 9.01
C PRO A 80 31.79 8.60 9.79
N ASP A 81 31.80 7.37 10.31
CA ASP A 81 33.03 6.62 10.44
C ASP A 81 33.30 5.96 9.08
N GLU A 82 34.13 6.64 8.28
CA GLU A 82 34.58 6.28 6.93
C GLU A 82 35.42 4.99 6.94
N THR A 83 34.85 3.85 7.33
CA THR A 83 35.42 2.51 7.02
C THR A 83 34.42 1.35 7.06
N THR A 84 33.20 1.49 7.60
CA THR A 84 32.20 0.41 7.53
C THR A 84 31.57 0.36 6.14
N THR A 85 32.19 -0.42 5.27
CA THR A 85 31.82 -0.58 3.86
C THR A 85 30.33 -0.92 3.74
N SER A 86 29.59 -0.31 2.80
CA SER A 86 28.19 -0.67 2.47
C SER A 86 27.95 -2.19 2.33
N GLU A 87 28.98 -2.93 1.95
CA GLU A 87 29.00 -4.39 1.95
C GLU A 87 28.86 -5.04 3.34
N GLU A 88 29.49 -4.50 4.38
CA GLU A 88 29.42 -5.02 5.75
C GLU A 88 28.01 -4.87 6.31
N VAL A 89 27.38 -3.70 6.10
CA VAL A 89 25.98 -3.48 6.48
C VAL A 89 25.06 -4.48 5.79
N ARG A 90 25.23 -4.68 4.48
CA ARG A 90 24.47 -5.69 3.71
C ARG A 90 24.72 -7.12 4.19
N LYS A 91 25.96 -7.46 4.56
CA LYS A 91 26.31 -8.78 5.11
C LYS A 91 25.65 -8.99 6.48
N GLN A 92 25.71 -7.99 7.36
CA GLN A 92 25.06 -8.04 8.67
C GLN A 92 23.53 -8.17 8.54
N GLN A 93 22.92 -7.41 7.63
CA GLN A 93 21.48 -7.52 7.34
C GLN A 93 21.12 -8.93 6.89
N LYS A 94 21.83 -9.50 5.90
CA LYS A 94 21.57 -10.86 5.42
C LYS A 94 21.75 -11.93 6.49
N GLN A 95 22.74 -11.77 7.37
CA GLN A 95 22.95 -12.67 8.51
C GLN A 95 21.77 -12.60 9.48
N GLU A 96 21.33 -11.39 9.83
CA GLU A 96 20.17 -11.19 10.72
C GLU A 96 18.87 -11.72 10.09
N GLU A 97 18.67 -11.49 8.79
CA GLU A 97 17.52 -12.02 8.03
C GLU A 97 17.52 -13.55 8.03
N ALA A 98 18.68 -14.20 7.87
CA ALA A 98 18.81 -15.65 7.91
C ALA A 98 18.48 -16.21 9.31
N LEU A 99 18.92 -15.54 10.38
CA LEU A 99 18.60 -15.92 11.76
C LEU A 99 17.10 -15.79 12.06
N HIS A 100 16.45 -14.75 11.53
CA HIS A 100 15.04 -14.45 11.80
C HIS A 100 14.05 -14.90 10.73
N THR A 101 14.50 -15.66 9.72
CA THR A 101 13.65 -16.18 8.64
C THR A 101 12.45 -16.97 9.16
N SER A 102 12.59 -17.70 10.26
CA SER A 102 11.50 -18.46 10.88
C SER A 102 10.42 -17.57 11.51
N SER A 103 10.80 -16.38 11.98
CA SER A 103 9.91 -15.39 12.61
C SER A 103 9.14 -14.55 11.59
N LEU A 104 9.64 -14.44 10.36
CA LEU A 104 9.01 -13.72 9.24
C LEU A 104 7.90 -14.50 8.53
N ARG A 105 7.50 -15.66 9.05
CA ARG A 105 6.45 -16.48 8.42
C ARG A 105 5.10 -15.78 8.48
N VAL A 106 4.31 -15.93 7.41
CA VAL A 106 2.90 -15.53 7.37
C VAL A 106 2.09 -16.25 8.46
N PRO A 107 1.04 -15.61 9.02
CA PRO A 107 0.26 -16.19 10.08
C PRO A 107 -0.51 -17.39 9.53
N CYS A 108 -0.29 -18.57 10.11
CA CYS A 108 -1.09 -19.74 9.81
C CYS A 108 -2.49 -19.60 10.43
N ARG A 109 -3.50 -20.22 9.80
CA ARG A 109 -4.84 -20.29 10.41
C ARG A 109 -4.77 -21.15 11.69
N PRO A 110 -5.36 -20.72 12.82
CA PRO A 110 -5.47 -21.56 13.99
C PRO A 110 -6.36 -22.79 13.72
N PRO A 111 -6.12 -23.92 14.39
CA PRO A 111 -6.96 -25.11 14.26
C PRO A 111 -8.40 -24.79 14.66
N TRP A 112 -9.35 -25.44 14.00
CA TRP A 112 -10.76 -25.34 14.32
C TRP A 112 -11.33 -26.74 14.43
N THR A 113 -12.24 -26.94 15.37
CA THR A 113 -13.05 -28.16 15.48
C THR A 113 -14.52 -27.81 15.21
N PRO A 114 -15.31 -28.76 14.70
CA PRO A 114 -16.73 -28.53 14.41
C PRO A 114 -17.57 -28.18 15.65
N ASP A 115 -17.07 -28.52 16.85
CA ASP A 115 -17.75 -28.26 18.12
C ASP A 115 -17.58 -26.81 18.63
N MET A 116 -16.66 -26.03 18.04
CA MET A 116 -16.41 -24.65 18.46
C MET A 116 -17.54 -23.72 18.04
N SER A 117 -17.90 -22.78 18.93
CA SER A 117 -18.83 -21.72 18.57
C SER A 117 -18.21 -20.72 17.58
N ALA A 118 -19.04 -20.01 16.82
CA ALA A 118 -18.58 -18.99 15.87
C ALA A 118 -17.76 -17.88 16.55
N ASP A 119 -18.15 -17.49 17.76
CA ASP A 119 -17.48 -16.45 18.54
C ASP A 119 -16.13 -16.93 19.10
N GLU A 120 -16.07 -18.18 19.56
CA GLU A 120 -14.82 -18.82 19.99
C GLU A 120 -13.83 -18.93 18.83
N LEU A 121 -14.30 -19.36 17.66
CA LEU A 121 -13.48 -19.43 16.45
C LEU A 121 -12.98 -18.04 16.03
N ASN A 122 -13.82 -17.01 16.11
CA ASN A 122 -13.42 -15.64 15.81
C ASN A 122 -12.39 -15.10 16.83
N THR A 123 -12.57 -15.42 18.10
CA THR A 123 -11.64 -15.05 19.17
C THR A 123 -10.29 -15.73 18.97
N SER A 124 -10.28 -17.03 18.68
CA SER A 124 -9.06 -17.80 18.37
C SER A 124 -8.32 -17.22 17.17
N LYS A 125 -9.03 -16.93 16.06
CA LYS A 125 -8.46 -16.25 14.89
C LYS A 125 -7.84 -14.89 15.23
N THR A 126 -8.55 -14.11 16.03
CA THR A 126 -8.09 -12.78 16.46
C THR A 126 -6.84 -12.89 17.33
N GLN A 127 -6.81 -13.81 18.30
CA GLN A 127 -5.64 -14.05 19.15
C GLN A 127 -4.43 -14.54 18.36
N ALA A 128 -4.63 -15.46 17.40
CA ALA A 128 -3.56 -15.94 16.54
C ALA A 128 -2.94 -14.80 15.71
N PHE A 129 -3.78 -13.95 15.11
CA PHE A 129 -3.32 -12.78 14.36
C PHE A 129 -2.58 -11.76 15.24
N LEU A 130 -3.11 -11.46 16.44
CA LEU A 130 -2.45 -10.55 17.36
C LEU A 130 -1.11 -11.09 17.86
N THR A 131 -1.01 -12.40 18.10
CA THR A 131 0.24 -13.04 18.50
C THR A 131 1.29 -12.92 17.39
N TRP A 132 0.90 -13.17 16.14
CA TRP A 132 1.77 -12.97 14.98
C TRP A 132 2.18 -11.49 14.81
N ARG A 133 1.24 -10.56 14.98
CA ARG A 133 1.56 -9.12 14.90
C ARG A 133 2.55 -8.70 16.00
N ARG A 134 2.43 -9.27 17.21
CA ARG A 134 3.40 -9.03 18.29
C ARG A 134 4.78 -9.59 17.95
N SER A 135 4.88 -10.74 17.29
CA SER A 135 6.18 -11.24 16.85
C SER A 135 6.83 -10.34 15.79
N LEU A 136 6.04 -9.73 14.90
CA LEU A 136 6.56 -8.73 13.96
C LEU A 136 7.05 -7.47 14.66
N VAL A 137 6.32 -6.94 15.65
CA VAL A 137 6.78 -5.75 16.41
C VAL A 137 8.10 -6.02 17.12
N ARG A 138 8.25 -7.20 17.76
CA ARG A 138 9.53 -7.61 18.37
C ARG A 138 10.67 -7.70 17.36
N LEU A 139 10.34 -8.02 16.10
CA LEU A 139 11.33 -8.09 15.04
C LEU A 139 11.70 -6.71 14.52
N GLU A 140 10.74 -5.78 14.48
CA GLU A 140 10.93 -4.37 14.10
C GLU A 140 11.87 -3.61 15.05
N GLU A 141 11.92 -4.02 16.33
CA GLU A 141 12.88 -3.48 17.30
C GLU A 141 14.34 -3.69 16.87
N ASN A 142 14.62 -4.69 16.04
CA ASN A 142 15.95 -4.93 15.47
C ASN A 142 16.22 -3.95 14.32
N LYS A 143 16.97 -2.88 14.59
CA LYS A 143 17.36 -1.84 13.60
C LYS A 143 18.07 -2.35 12.34
N LYS A 144 18.56 -3.59 12.35
CA LYS A 144 19.24 -4.23 11.21
C LYS A 144 18.26 -4.83 10.20
N LEU A 145 16.99 -5.00 10.57
CA LEU A 145 15.97 -5.60 9.74
C LEU A 145 14.98 -4.54 9.27
N VAL A 146 14.71 -4.55 7.97
CA VAL A 146 13.65 -3.73 7.39
C VAL A 146 12.46 -4.62 7.11
N LEU A 147 11.40 -4.47 7.89
CA LEU A 147 10.16 -5.21 7.65
C LEU A 147 9.43 -4.64 6.44
N THR A 148 9.02 -5.53 5.54
CA THR A 148 8.13 -5.14 4.44
C THR A 148 6.76 -4.75 5.00
N PRO A 149 6.17 -3.62 4.58
CA PRO A 149 4.83 -3.26 4.97
C PRO A 149 3.85 -4.40 4.70
N PHE A 150 2.96 -4.64 5.66
CA PHE A 150 1.97 -5.71 5.59
C PHE A 150 0.57 -5.18 5.87
N GLU A 151 -0.43 -5.93 5.45
CA GLU A 151 -1.84 -5.59 5.68
C GLU A 151 -2.21 -5.73 7.16
N LYS A 152 -2.77 -4.66 7.75
CA LYS A 152 -3.16 -4.64 9.18
C LYS A 152 -4.57 -5.15 9.40
N ASN A 153 -5.40 -5.19 8.36
CA ASN A 153 -6.77 -5.67 8.43
C ASN A 153 -6.86 -7.20 8.51
N LEU A 154 -7.37 -7.70 9.64
CA LEU A 154 -7.55 -9.12 9.88
C LEU A 154 -8.54 -9.79 8.90
N ASP A 155 -9.51 -9.05 8.35
CA ASP A 155 -10.44 -9.59 7.34
C ASP A 155 -9.75 -10.05 6.07
N ILE A 156 -8.72 -9.34 5.65
CA ILE A 156 -7.95 -9.70 4.46
C ILE A 156 -7.19 -11.01 4.72
N TRP A 157 -6.60 -11.15 5.91
CA TRP A 157 -5.97 -12.41 6.34
C TRP A 157 -6.95 -13.57 6.44
N ARG A 158 -8.19 -13.33 6.93
CA ARG A 158 -9.25 -14.35 6.93
C ARG A 158 -9.61 -14.81 5.52
N GLN A 159 -9.68 -13.88 4.56
CA GLN A 159 -9.93 -14.22 3.17
C GLN A 159 -8.78 -15.03 2.59
N LEU A 160 -7.53 -14.61 2.84
CA LEU A 160 -6.34 -15.34 2.42
C LEU A 160 -6.35 -16.78 2.94
N TRP A 161 -6.64 -17.00 4.23
CA TRP A 161 -6.74 -18.35 4.79
C TRP A 161 -7.77 -19.21 4.07
N ARG A 162 -8.96 -18.68 3.76
CA ARG A 162 -9.99 -19.41 3.00
C ARG A 162 -9.51 -19.78 1.59
N VAL A 163 -8.77 -18.89 0.93
CA VAL A 163 -8.22 -19.13 -0.42
C VAL A 163 -7.15 -20.20 -0.36
N VAL A 164 -6.19 -20.09 0.55
CA VAL A 164 -5.11 -21.06 0.74
C VAL A 164 -5.65 -22.44 1.04
N GLU A 165 -6.69 -22.56 1.88
CA GLU A 165 -7.30 -23.85 2.21
C GLU A 165 -8.05 -24.52 1.06
N ARG A 166 -8.56 -23.74 0.12
CA ARG A 166 -9.34 -24.25 -1.03
C ARG A 166 -8.50 -24.45 -2.28
N SER A 167 -7.24 -24.03 -2.26
CA SER A 167 -6.35 -24.07 -3.41
C SER A 167 -5.49 -25.32 -3.36
N ASP A 168 -5.49 -26.10 -4.43
CA ASP A 168 -4.59 -27.25 -4.58
C ASP A 168 -3.16 -26.81 -4.98
N LEU A 169 -3.04 -25.65 -5.66
CA LEU A 169 -1.79 -25.06 -6.11
C LEU A 169 -1.74 -23.57 -5.74
N LEU A 170 -0.61 -23.14 -5.17
CA LEU A 170 -0.27 -21.74 -4.99
C LEU A 170 0.91 -21.41 -5.90
N CYS A 171 0.69 -20.49 -6.82
CA CYS A 171 1.75 -19.97 -7.68
C CYS A 171 2.15 -18.58 -7.19
N TRP A 172 3.46 -18.37 -7.10
CA TRP A 172 4.03 -17.04 -6.85
C TRP A 172 4.70 -16.58 -8.14
N TYR A 173 4.20 -15.49 -8.70
CA TYR A 173 4.82 -14.86 -9.87
C TYR A 173 5.90 -13.90 -9.40
N HIS A 174 7.15 -14.22 -9.73
CA HIS A 174 8.25 -13.26 -9.63
C HIS A 174 8.13 -12.30 -10.82
N LEU A 175 7.82 -11.03 -10.55
CA LEU A 175 7.87 -9.94 -11.54
C LEU A 175 9.28 -9.33 -11.60
#